data_AF-A0A4C2EPH6-F1
#
_entry.id   AF-A0A4C2EPH6-F1
#
_cell.length_a   1.000
_cell.length_b   1.000
_cell.length_c   1.000
_cell.angle_alpha   90.00
_cell.angle_beta   90.00
_cell.angle_gamma   90.00
#
_symmetry.space_group_name_H-M   'P 1'
#
loop_
_entity.id
_entity.type
_entity.pdbx_description
1 polymer ?
#
loop_
_entity_poly.entity_id
_entity_poly.type
_entity_poly.pdbx_seq_one_letter_code
_entity_poly.pdbx_strand_id
1 'polypeptide(L)'
;MTGRYQAPALEDVAIRDTFWLPRLKTNSLVSLDHQYDHLQANGSLDNFRRVVGEAGGDFEGPPFIDANVYKWVEAASYALATDEIPTLRTKVDNVLSLIEQAQADDGYLFTYFMVRDNSGRWSNFTMMHELYCAGHLIEAAVAHYRTFDDEQLLQVARDLADHID
;
A
#
# COMPACT_ATOMS: atom_id res chain seq x y z
N MET A 1 4.77 32.69 24.81
CA MET A 1 5.02 32.06 23.49
C MET A 1 4.80 30.57 23.63
N THR A 2 3.59 30.08 23.36
CA THR A 2 3.34 28.64 23.24
C THR A 2 3.75 28.20 21.83
N GLY A 3 5.04 27.94 21.63
CA GLY A 3 5.52 27.36 20.38
C GLY A 3 5.05 25.91 20.30
N ARG A 4 4.13 25.61 19.38
CA ARG A 4 3.73 24.23 19.09
C ARG A 4 4.82 23.65 18.18
N TYR A 5 5.53 22.62 18.64
CA TYR A 5 6.50 21.92 17.79
C TYR A 5 5.79 21.31 16.58
N GLN A 6 6.38 21.45 15.39
CA GLN A 6 5.93 20.82 14.17
C GLN A 6 7.04 19.91 13.65
N ALA A 7 6.66 18.74 13.13
CA ALA A 7 7.58 17.91 12.38
C ALA A 7 7.94 18.64 11.07
N PRO A 8 9.21 18.59 10.61
CA PRO A 8 9.57 19.13 9.30
C PRO A 8 8.86 18.33 8.19
N ALA A 9 8.60 18.97 7.05
CA ALA A 9 8.12 18.25 5.88
C ALA A 9 9.21 17.31 5.35
N LEU A 10 8.82 16.30 4.56
CA LEU A 10 9.79 15.32 4.06
C LEU A 10 10.79 15.99 3.09
N GLU A 11 10.30 16.90 2.26
CA GLU A 11 11.10 17.70 1.33
C GLU A 11 12.08 18.66 2.02
N ASP A 12 11.86 19.00 3.30
CA ASP A 12 12.72 19.89 4.08
C ASP A 12 13.96 19.17 4.65
N VAL A 13 14.05 17.84 4.54
CA VAL A 13 15.08 17.04 5.19
C VAL A 13 15.92 16.27 4.16
N ALA A 14 17.19 16.67 4.01
CA ALA A 14 18.17 15.95 3.20
C ALA A 14 19.19 15.20 4.08
N ILE A 15 19.13 13.87 4.05
CA ILE A 15 20.07 12.99 4.77
C ILE A 15 21.28 12.70 3.88
N ARG A 16 22.47 13.16 4.27
CA ARG A 16 23.71 13.07 3.46
C ARG A 16 24.92 12.49 4.20
N ASP A 17 24.71 11.93 5.38
CA ASP A 17 25.80 11.39 6.19
C ASP A 17 26.27 10.02 5.68
N THR A 18 27.35 9.51 6.28
CA THR A 18 27.91 8.20 5.90
C THR A 18 27.19 7.03 6.56
N PHE A 19 26.28 7.27 7.50
CA PHE A 19 25.58 6.22 8.22
C PHE A 19 24.20 5.95 7.61
N TRP A 20 23.35 6.95 7.42
CA TRP A 20 21.98 6.78 6.96
C TRP A 20 21.84 6.78 5.44
N LEU A 21 22.58 7.62 4.71
CA LEU A 21 22.46 7.67 3.25
C LEU A 21 22.66 6.28 2.59
N PRO A 22 23.65 5.46 2.97
CA PRO A 22 23.79 4.12 2.39
C PRO A 22 22.58 3.22 2.66
N ARG A 23 21.90 3.36 3.81
CA ARG A 23 20.70 2.57 4.14
C ARG A 23 19.50 3.00 3.29
N LEU A 24 19.32 4.30 3.09
CA LEU A 24 18.28 4.83 2.21
C LEU A 24 18.48 4.37 0.77
N LYS A 25 19.74 4.37 0.29
CA LYS A 25 20.09 3.87 -1.05
C LYS A 25 19.90 2.36 -1.19
N THR A 26 20.29 1.56 -0.19
CA THR A 26 19.99 0.12 -0.21
C THR A 26 18.49 -0.14 -0.21
N ASN A 27 17.72 0.60 0.61
CA ASN A 27 16.28 0.43 0.66
C ASN A 27 15.64 0.71 -0.72
N SER A 28 15.95 1.87 -1.30
CA SER A 28 15.34 2.35 -2.54
C SER A 28 15.79 1.60 -3.80
N LEU A 29 17.07 1.22 -3.88
CA LEU A 29 17.66 0.62 -5.09
C LEU A 29 17.71 -0.91 -5.06
N VAL A 30 17.52 -1.54 -3.88
CA VAL A 30 17.64 -3.00 -3.73
C VAL A 30 16.46 -3.59 -2.98
N SER A 31 16.18 -3.11 -1.76
CA SER A 31 15.20 -3.77 -0.89
C SER A 31 13.77 -3.68 -1.44
N LEU A 32 13.36 -2.51 -1.93
CA LEU A 32 12.02 -2.34 -2.50
C LEU A 32 11.80 -3.19 -3.74
N ASP A 33 12.82 -3.35 -4.59
CA ASP A 33 12.74 -4.18 -5.79
C ASP A 33 12.57 -5.66 -5.42
N HIS A 34 13.41 -6.15 -4.50
CA HIS A 34 13.32 -7.51 -3.98
C HIS A 34 12.00 -7.77 -3.23
N GLN A 35 11.49 -6.79 -2.48
CA GLN A 35 10.19 -6.89 -1.81
C GLN A 35 9.06 -7.01 -2.82
N TYR A 36 9.08 -6.23 -3.91
CA TYR A 36 8.10 -6.33 -4.98
C TYR A 36 8.06 -7.74 -5.59
N ASP A 37 9.23 -8.31 -5.90
CA ASP A 37 9.32 -9.68 -6.40
C ASP A 37 8.74 -10.69 -5.40
N HIS A 38 8.96 -10.47 -4.10
CA HIS A 38 8.38 -11.31 -3.05
C HIS A 38 6.86 -11.19 -2.94
N LEU A 39 6.30 -9.98 -3.12
CA LEU A 39 4.84 -9.76 -3.16
C LEU A 39 4.17 -10.51 -4.32
N GLN A 40 4.89 -10.69 -5.44
CA GLN A 40 4.44 -11.56 -6.52
C GLN A 40 4.58 -13.03 -6.11
N ALA A 41 5.77 -13.44 -5.66
CA ALA A 41 6.07 -14.83 -5.37
C ALA A 41 5.25 -15.45 -4.23
N ASN A 42 4.78 -14.66 -3.27
CA ASN A 42 4.01 -15.13 -2.12
C ASN A 42 2.48 -14.98 -2.29
N GLY A 43 2.04 -14.56 -3.49
CA GLY A 43 0.62 -14.43 -3.83
C GLY A 43 -0.05 -13.12 -3.40
N SER A 44 0.65 -12.20 -2.72
CA SER A 44 0.06 -10.93 -2.26
C SER A 44 -0.56 -10.13 -3.41
N LEU A 45 0.21 -9.88 -4.48
CA LEU A 45 -0.28 -9.17 -5.66
C LEU A 45 -1.25 -10.02 -6.50
N ASP A 46 -1.06 -11.33 -6.50
CA ASP A 46 -1.94 -12.23 -7.26
C ASP A 46 -3.34 -12.30 -6.65
N ASN A 47 -3.51 -12.09 -5.35
CA ASN A 47 -4.84 -12.00 -4.74
C ASN A 47 -5.66 -10.82 -5.29
N PHE A 48 -5.04 -9.66 -5.52
CA PHE A 48 -5.71 -8.55 -6.22
C PHE A 48 -6.02 -8.93 -7.67
N ARG A 49 -5.09 -9.58 -8.38
CA ARG A 49 -5.33 -10.08 -9.75
C ARG A 49 -6.48 -11.07 -9.82
N ARG A 50 -6.68 -11.90 -8.79
CA ARG A 50 -7.82 -12.82 -8.69
C ARG A 50 -9.14 -12.07 -8.55
N VAL A 51 -9.16 -11.00 -7.75
CA VAL A 51 -10.36 -10.15 -7.60
C VAL A 51 -10.77 -9.54 -8.95
N VAL A 52 -9.82 -9.03 -9.73
CA VAL A 52 -10.09 -8.41 -11.04
C VAL A 52 -10.20 -9.40 -12.20
N GLY A 53 -10.05 -10.71 -11.94
CA GLY A 53 -10.17 -11.77 -12.95
C GLY A 53 -8.95 -11.93 -13.87
N GLU A 54 -7.82 -11.31 -13.54
CA GLU A 54 -6.54 -11.47 -14.25
C GLU A 54 -5.76 -12.73 -13.83
N ALA A 55 -6.12 -13.33 -12.69
CA ALA A 55 -5.59 -14.59 -12.20
C ALA A 55 -6.72 -15.51 -11.72
N GLY A 56 -6.50 -16.82 -11.79
CA GLY A 56 -7.43 -17.84 -11.28
C GLY A 56 -6.96 -18.47 -9.97
N GLY A 57 -7.77 -19.38 -9.44
CA GLY A 57 -7.46 -20.16 -8.24
C GLY A 57 -7.91 -19.51 -6.93
N ASP A 58 -7.58 -20.16 -5.83
CA ASP A 58 -7.98 -19.74 -4.48
C ASP A 58 -7.08 -18.62 -3.94
N PHE A 59 -7.56 -17.93 -2.90
CA PHE A 59 -6.76 -16.97 -2.14
C PHE A 59 -5.52 -17.63 -1.52
N GLU A 60 -4.39 -16.93 -1.54
CA GLU A 60 -3.12 -17.40 -0.97
C GLU A 60 -2.61 -16.52 0.18
N GLY A 61 -2.07 -17.17 1.22
CA GLY A 61 -1.45 -16.49 2.37
C GLY A 61 -2.36 -16.30 3.58
N PRO A 62 -1.91 -15.52 4.59
CA PRO A 62 -2.76 -15.14 5.72
C PRO A 62 -3.79 -14.06 5.30
N PRO A 63 -4.92 -13.89 6.01
CA PRO A 63 -5.94 -12.90 5.66
C PRO A 63 -5.40 -11.48 5.52
N PHE A 64 -4.42 -11.09 6.34
CA PHE A 64 -3.84 -9.74 6.34
C PHE A 64 -2.82 -9.47 5.21
N ILE A 65 -2.61 -10.41 4.28
CA ILE A 65 -1.50 -10.35 3.32
C ILE A 65 -1.54 -9.09 2.44
N ASP A 66 -2.73 -8.52 2.18
CA ASP A 66 -2.92 -7.26 1.45
C ASP A 66 -2.11 -6.11 2.07
N ALA A 67 -1.95 -6.10 3.40
CA ALA A 67 -1.17 -5.07 4.10
C ALA A 67 0.30 -5.04 3.66
N ASN A 68 0.86 -6.15 3.17
CA ASN A 68 2.22 -6.16 2.64
C ASN A 68 2.33 -5.32 1.37
N VAL A 69 1.30 -5.35 0.52
CA VAL A 69 1.23 -4.52 -0.69
C VAL A 69 1.13 -3.04 -0.31
N TYR A 70 0.23 -2.71 0.61
CA TYR A 70 0.05 -1.32 1.06
C TYR A 70 1.31 -0.75 1.71
N LYS A 71 1.97 -1.51 2.61
CA LYS A 71 3.25 -1.09 3.23
C LYS A 71 4.36 -0.88 2.20
N TRP A 72 4.39 -1.71 1.17
CA TRP A 72 5.36 -1.55 0.09
C TRP A 72 5.10 -0.28 -0.71
N VAL A 73 3.84 0.03 -1.02
CA VAL A 73 3.44 1.29 -1.67
C VAL A 73 3.81 2.51 -0.82
N GLU A 74 3.55 2.45 0.49
CA GLU A 74 3.93 3.50 1.43
C GLU A 74 5.45 3.76 1.39
N ALA A 75 6.24 2.69 1.58
CA ALA A 75 7.69 2.78 1.58
C ALA A 75 8.27 3.25 0.24
N ALA A 76 7.70 2.79 -0.87
CA ALA A 76 8.10 3.22 -2.21
C ALA A 76 7.75 4.69 -2.48
N SER A 77 6.60 5.16 -2.00
CA SER A 77 6.21 6.56 -2.11
C SER A 77 7.16 7.49 -1.35
N TYR A 78 7.60 7.10 -0.15
CA TYR A 78 8.63 7.88 0.56
C TYR A 78 10.00 7.83 -0.11
N ALA A 79 10.40 6.69 -0.67
CA ALA A 79 11.67 6.61 -1.41
C ALA A 79 11.67 7.56 -2.61
N LEU A 80 10.58 7.54 -3.39
CA LEU A 80 10.41 8.38 -4.59
C LEU A 80 10.26 9.88 -4.27
N ALA A 81 9.93 10.25 -3.04
CA ALA A 81 9.92 11.65 -2.61
C ALA A 81 11.32 12.27 -2.55
N THR A 82 12.35 11.43 -2.44
CA THR A 82 13.75 11.88 -2.30
C THR A 82 14.62 11.56 -3.50
N ASP A 83 14.24 10.54 -4.29
CA ASP A 83 15.02 10.01 -5.39
C ASP A 83 14.15 9.72 -6.62
N GLU A 84 14.60 10.16 -7.79
CA GLU A 84 13.94 9.80 -9.05
C GLU A 84 14.37 8.39 -9.48
N ILE A 85 13.46 7.42 -9.34
CA ILE A 85 13.70 6.00 -9.68
C ILE A 85 12.58 5.54 -10.62
N PRO A 86 12.69 5.78 -11.95
CA PRO A 86 11.59 5.56 -12.90
C PRO A 86 11.03 4.14 -12.90
N THR A 87 11.89 3.12 -12.73
CA THR A 87 11.48 1.72 -12.67
C THR A 87 10.60 1.42 -11.45
N LEU A 88 10.93 2.01 -10.29
CA LEU A 88 10.12 1.89 -9.08
C LEU A 88 8.80 2.65 -9.24
N ARG A 89 8.81 3.84 -9.86
CA ARG A 89 7.59 4.60 -10.15
C ARG A 89 6.61 3.80 -11.00
N THR A 90 7.05 3.19 -12.09
CA THR A 90 6.20 2.31 -12.91
C THR A 90 5.62 1.15 -12.12
N LYS A 91 6.40 0.51 -11.23
CA LYS A 91 5.89 -0.56 -10.37
C LYS A 91 4.80 -0.05 -9.42
N VAL A 92 5.00 1.12 -8.80
CA VAL A 92 3.99 1.75 -7.94
C VAL A 92 2.71 2.02 -8.72
N ASP A 93 2.80 2.68 -9.87
CA ASP A 93 1.63 3.02 -10.70
C ASP A 93 0.81 1.77 -11.08
N ASN A 94 1.49 0.69 -11.46
CA ASN A 94 0.83 -0.58 -11.77
C ASN A 94 0.12 -1.18 -10.54
N VAL A 95 0.73 -1.09 -9.36
CA VAL A 95 0.12 -1.59 -8.11
C VAL A 95 -1.08 -0.73 -7.70
N LEU A 96 -0.99 0.59 -7.82
CA LEU A 96 -2.12 1.49 -7.54
C LEU A 96 -3.31 1.19 -8.44
N SER A 97 -3.07 1.06 -9.75
CA SER A 97 -4.13 0.73 -10.70
C SER A 97 -4.77 -0.63 -10.40
N LEU A 98 -3.98 -1.62 -9.97
CA LEU A 98 -4.50 -2.93 -9.58
C LEU A 98 -5.34 -2.86 -8.29
N ILE A 99 -4.91 -2.07 -7.30
CA ILE A 99 -5.64 -1.84 -6.06
C ILE A 99 -6.98 -1.16 -6.35
N GLU A 100 -6.97 -0.09 -7.15
CA GLU A 100 -8.18 0.65 -7.54
C GLU A 100 -9.17 -0.25 -8.28
N GLN A 101 -8.72 -1.02 -9.27
CA GLN A 101 -9.58 -1.96 -10.00
C GLN A 101 -10.15 -3.06 -9.12
N ALA A 102 -9.45 -3.47 -8.06
CA ALA A 102 -9.90 -4.51 -7.16
C ALA A 102 -10.94 -4.03 -6.13
N GLN A 103 -11.12 -2.71 -5.93
CA GLN A 103 -12.10 -2.19 -4.99
C GLN A 103 -13.53 -2.50 -5.49
N ALA A 104 -14.40 -2.96 -4.59
CA ALA A 104 -15.80 -3.18 -4.91
C ALA A 104 -16.57 -1.86 -5.03
N ASP A 105 -17.69 -1.88 -5.75
CA ASP A 105 -18.56 -0.71 -5.96
C ASP A 105 -19.05 -0.04 -4.66
N ASP A 106 -19.11 -0.80 -3.55
CA ASP A 106 -19.49 -0.27 -2.23
C ASP A 106 -18.31 0.33 -1.44
N GLY A 107 -17.11 0.37 -2.01
CA GLY A 107 -15.89 0.85 -1.36
C GLY A 107 -15.10 -0.25 -0.64
N TYR A 108 -15.68 -1.44 -0.50
CA TYR A 108 -15.02 -2.55 0.18
C TYR A 108 -13.76 -3.05 -0.56
N LEU A 109 -12.68 -3.24 0.18
CA LEU A 109 -11.42 -3.76 -0.34
C LEU A 109 -10.71 -4.64 0.68
N PHE A 110 -10.83 -5.95 0.51
CA PHE A 110 -10.09 -6.95 1.27
C PHE A 110 -10.14 -8.30 0.56
N THR A 111 -9.02 -8.66 -0.11
CA THR A 111 -9.01 -9.69 -1.15
C THR A 111 -9.38 -11.07 -0.61
N TYR A 112 -9.13 -11.36 0.67
CA TYR A 112 -9.50 -12.63 1.29
C TYR A 112 -10.99 -12.97 1.15
N PHE A 113 -11.89 -12.05 1.51
CA PHE A 113 -13.33 -12.29 1.40
C PHE A 113 -13.85 -12.08 -0.02
N MET A 114 -13.18 -11.25 -0.83
CA MET A 114 -13.56 -11.02 -2.22
C MET A 114 -13.27 -12.22 -3.11
N VAL A 115 -12.16 -12.93 -2.87
CA VAL A 115 -11.80 -14.16 -3.60
C VAL A 115 -12.54 -15.38 -3.06
N ARG A 116 -12.79 -15.46 -1.75
CA ARG A 116 -13.42 -16.63 -1.11
C ARG A 116 -14.93 -16.49 -0.97
N ASP A 117 -15.38 -15.97 0.17
CA ASP A 117 -16.78 -15.88 0.54
C ASP A 117 -17.06 -14.49 1.09
N ASN A 118 -17.83 -13.74 0.30
CA ASN A 118 -18.15 -12.36 0.56
C ASN A 118 -19.15 -12.20 1.72
N SER A 119 -19.76 -13.28 2.22
CA SER A 119 -20.67 -13.22 3.39
C SER A 119 -19.92 -13.03 4.72
N GLY A 120 -18.59 -13.22 4.72
CA GLY A 120 -17.76 -13.08 5.92
C GLY A 120 -17.32 -11.66 6.27
N ARG A 121 -17.63 -10.66 5.44
CA ARG A 121 -17.27 -9.24 5.68
C ARG A 121 -17.65 -8.81 7.09
N TRP A 122 -16.69 -8.25 7.82
CA TRP A 122 -16.87 -7.65 9.16
C TRP A 122 -17.37 -8.61 10.24
N SER A 123 -17.32 -9.92 10.01
CA SER A 123 -17.84 -10.92 10.94
C SER A 123 -16.89 -11.25 12.09
N ASN A 124 -15.58 -10.97 11.94
CA ASN A 124 -14.56 -11.34 12.92
C ASN A 124 -13.37 -10.37 12.94
N PHE A 125 -13.55 -9.24 13.64
CA PHE A 125 -12.51 -8.22 13.83
C PHE A 125 -11.27 -8.70 14.57
N THR A 126 -11.38 -9.75 15.39
CA THR A 126 -10.26 -10.24 16.22
C THR A 126 -9.18 -10.91 15.37
N MET A 127 -9.56 -11.61 14.29
CA MET A 127 -8.64 -12.48 13.56
C MET A 127 -8.55 -12.16 12.07
N MET A 128 -9.56 -11.52 11.47
CA MET A 128 -9.59 -11.34 10.02
C MET A 128 -8.81 -10.14 9.51
N HIS A 129 -8.45 -9.18 10.38
CA HIS A 129 -7.58 -8.06 10.04
C HIS A 129 -8.12 -7.10 8.97
N GLU A 130 -9.43 -7.08 8.70
CA GLU A 130 -10.02 -6.15 7.73
C GLU A 130 -9.70 -4.67 8.08
N LEU A 131 -9.92 -4.26 9.33
CA LEU A 131 -9.56 -2.91 9.82
C LEU A 131 -8.05 -2.65 9.83
N TYR A 132 -7.24 -3.70 10.04
CA TYR A 132 -5.78 -3.57 10.02
C TYR A 132 -5.27 -3.34 8.59
N CYS A 133 -5.82 -4.04 7.60
CA CYS A 133 -5.54 -3.82 6.19
C CYS A 133 -6.02 -2.44 5.74
N ALA A 134 -7.23 -2.03 6.16
CA ALA A 134 -7.74 -0.68 5.89
C ALA A 134 -6.82 0.42 6.44
N GLY A 135 -6.30 0.25 7.66
CA GLY A 135 -5.33 1.17 8.26
C GLY A 135 -4.07 1.33 7.39
N HIS A 136 -3.49 0.22 6.92
CA HIS A 136 -2.30 0.28 6.07
C HIS A 136 -2.58 0.83 4.67
N LEU A 137 -3.78 0.62 4.12
CA LEU A 137 -4.20 1.30 2.89
C LEU A 137 -4.21 2.81 3.07
N ILE A 138 -4.77 3.30 4.19
CA ILE A 138 -4.83 4.73 4.50
C ILE A 138 -3.42 5.32 4.67
N GLU A 139 -2.51 4.62 5.36
CA GLU A 139 -1.10 5.06 5.48
C GLU A 139 -0.43 5.18 4.10
N ALA A 140 -0.59 4.16 3.25
CA ALA A 140 -0.06 4.16 1.89
C ALA A 140 -0.63 5.30 1.03
N ALA A 141 -1.95 5.52 1.11
CA ALA A 141 -2.64 6.56 0.39
C ALA A 141 -2.17 7.96 0.79
N VAL A 142 -2.05 8.23 2.09
CA VAL A 142 -1.55 9.51 2.60
C VAL A 142 -0.10 9.74 2.22
N ALA A 143 0.76 8.71 2.30
CA ALA A 143 2.15 8.80 1.87
C ALA A 143 2.25 9.12 0.38
N HIS A 144 1.48 8.41 -0.46
CA HIS A 144 1.48 8.62 -1.90
C HIS A 144 0.99 10.02 -2.28
N TYR A 145 -0.15 10.44 -1.73
CA TYR A 145 -0.71 11.76 -1.97
C TYR A 145 0.25 12.87 -1.55
N ARG A 146 0.89 12.76 -0.38
CA ARG A 146 1.87 13.78 0.06
C ARG A 146 3.11 13.85 -0.83
N THR A 147 3.52 12.74 -1.44
CA THR A 147 4.68 12.73 -2.32
C THR A 147 4.36 13.32 -3.70
N PHE A 148 3.17 13.07 -4.25
CA PHE A 148 2.89 13.34 -5.67
C PHE A 148 1.69 14.25 -5.94
N ASP A 149 0.93 14.65 -4.92
CA ASP A 149 -0.38 15.31 -5.04
C ASP A 149 -1.34 14.50 -5.94
N ASP A 150 -1.19 13.17 -5.89
CA ASP A 150 -1.98 12.20 -6.66
C ASP A 150 -3.09 11.60 -5.79
N GLU A 151 -4.34 11.87 -6.15
CA GLU A 151 -5.51 11.46 -5.38
C GLU A 151 -5.97 10.02 -5.68
N GLN A 152 -5.37 9.28 -6.62
CA GLN A 152 -5.84 7.96 -7.04
C GLN A 152 -6.03 7.01 -5.85
N LEU A 153 -4.96 6.72 -5.11
CA LEU A 153 -5.04 5.83 -3.95
C LEU A 153 -5.77 6.48 -2.76
N LEU A 154 -5.77 7.82 -2.68
CA LEU A 154 -6.49 8.56 -1.65
C LEU A 154 -8.01 8.39 -1.79
N GLN A 155 -8.53 8.37 -3.01
CA GLN A 155 -9.94 8.13 -3.25
C GLN A 155 -10.33 6.70 -2.85
N VAL A 156 -9.55 5.69 -3.25
CA VAL A 156 -9.76 4.29 -2.82
C VAL A 156 -9.80 4.19 -1.29
N ALA A 157 -8.86 4.83 -0.59
CA ALA A 157 -8.81 4.81 0.87
C ALA A 157 -10.01 5.52 1.52
N ARG A 158 -10.51 6.62 0.92
CA ARG A 158 -11.72 7.31 1.37
C ARG A 158 -12.96 6.45 1.19
N ASP A 159 -13.11 5.84 0.02
CA ASP A 159 -14.27 4.98 -0.27
C ASP A 159 -14.31 3.77 0.67
N LEU A 160 -13.15 3.19 1.02
CA LEU A 160 -13.07 2.14 2.04
C LEU A 160 -13.39 2.67 3.44
N ALA A 161 -12.93 3.87 3.79
CA ALA A 161 -13.22 4.47 5.10
C ALA A 161 -14.72 4.78 5.25
N ASP A 162 -15.35 5.32 4.20
CA ASP A 162 -16.78 5.61 4.15
C ASP A 162 -17.62 4.32 4.16
N HIS A 163 -17.12 3.22 3.59
CA HIS A 163 -17.74 1.88 3.71
C HIS A 163 -17.78 1.37 5.16
N ILE A 164 -16.80 1.76 5.99
CA ILE A 164 -16.65 1.27 7.37
C ILE A 164 -17.56 2.02 8.36
N ASP A 165 -17.90 3.29 8.11
CA ASP A 165 -18.69 4.17 8.99
C ASP A 165 -20.20 3.83 9.00
#